data_AF-A0A7V9S6Y2-F1
#
_entry.id   AF-A0A7V9S6Y2-F1
#
_cell.length_a   1.000
_cell.length_b   1.000
_cell.length_c   1.000
_cell.angle_alpha   90.00
_cell.angle_beta   90.00
_cell.angle_gamma   90.00
#
_symmetry.space_group_name_H-M   'P 1'
#
loop_
_entity.id
_entity.type
_entity.pdbx_description
1 polymer ?
#
loop_
_entity_poly.entity_id
_entity_poly.type
_entity_poly.pdbx_seq_one_letter_code
_entity_poly.pdbx_strand_id
1 'polypeptide(L)'
;RWGVNYIYGTWQVLRGLRAIGEDMTQDWILRGRDWIESCQNEDGGWGETCASYINANVKGKGASTASQTAWAVMGICACGDLARTSVQRGLRYLLSTQKSDGSWEEPQITGTGFPQVFYLKYDMYRQNFPLLAFATYVNYRSGLGHPPSFHRSARAART
;
A
#
# COMPACT_ATOMS: atom_id res chain seq x y z
N ARG A 1 -9.32 9.50 -1.51
CA ARG A 1 -9.81 10.91 -1.40
C ARG A 1 -8.69 11.94 -1.60
N TRP A 2 -7.56 11.84 -0.90
CA TRP A 2 -6.47 12.84 -0.94
C TRP A 2 -5.19 12.38 -1.64
N GLY A 3 -5.11 11.10 -1.99
CA GLY A 3 -4.14 10.52 -2.90
C GLY A 3 -4.87 9.67 -3.93
N VAL A 4 -4.21 9.48 -5.07
CA VAL A 4 -4.70 8.72 -6.23
C VAL A 4 -4.43 7.24 -5.99
N ASN A 5 -5.44 6.37 -5.88
CA ASN A 5 -6.82 6.60 -5.49
C ASN A 5 -7.27 5.45 -4.58
N TYR A 6 -7.60 4.31 -5.18
CA TYR A 6 -7.98 3.10 -4.47
C TYR A 6 -6.77 2.46 -3.81
N ILE A 7 -5.59 2.48 -4.45
CA ILE A 7 -4.35 1.99 -3.81
C ILE A 7 -4.06 2.80 -2.54
N TYR A 8 -4.11 4.13 -2.64
CA TYR A 8 -3.90 5.06 -1.53
C TYR A 8 -4.92 4.84 -0.40
N GLY A 9 -6.20 4.68 -0.74
CA GLY A 9 -7.26 4.46 0.24
C GLY A 9 -7.11 3.12 0.96
N THR A 10 -6.97 2.03 0.21
CA THR A 10 -6.91 0.68 0.75
C THR A 10 -5.69 0.49 1.66
N TRP A 11 -4.50 0.99 1.28
CA TRP A 11 -3.32 0.93 2.13
C TRP A 11 -3.53 1.60 3.50
N GLN A 12 -4.09 2.80 3.53
CA GLN A 12 -4.32 3.52 4.78
C GLN A 12 -5.33 2.79 5.66
N VAL A 13 -6.41 2.27 5.08
CA VAL A 13 -7.41 1.50 5.82
C VAL A 13 -6.77 0.25 6.43
N LEU A 14 -6.02 -0.54 5.65
CA LEU A 14 -5.35 -1.73 6.15
C LEU A 14 -4.36 -1.42 7.30
N ARG A 15 -3.60 -0.32 7.18
CA ARG A 15 -2.71 0.12 8.26
C ARG A 15 -3.46 0.62 9.48
N GLY A 16 -4.53 1.38 9.29
CA GLY A 16 -5.37 1.91 10.37
C GLY A 16 -6.02 0.79 11.18
N LEU A 17 -6.59 -0.21 10.50
CA LEU A 17 -7.21 -1.38 11.14
C LEU A 17 -6.20 -2.15 11.98
N ARG A 18 -4.98 -2.38 11.45
CA ARG A 18 -3.91 -2.97 12.25
C ARG A 18 -3.53 -2.10 13.45
N ALA A 19 -3.44 -0.79 13.27
CA ALA A 19 -3.04 0.13 14.33
C ALA A 19 -4.03 0.16 15.50
N ILE A 20 -5.32 -0.08 15.26
CA ILE A 20 -6.35 -0.16 16.30
C ILE A 20 -6.55 -1.60 16.84
N GLY A 21 -5.74 -2.56 16.39
CA GLY A 21 -5.75 -3.93 16.91
C GLY A 21 -6.84 -4.83 16.32
N GLU A 22 -7.39 -4.50 15.14
CA GLU A 22 -8.38 -5.38 14.51
C GLU A 22 -7.80 -6.75 14.14
N ASP A 23 -8.66 -7.76 14.17
CA ASP A 23 -8.33 -9.07 13.63
C ASP A 23 -8.16 -8.98 12.11
N MET A 24 -6.90 -8.88 11.68
CA MET A 24 -6.51 -8.76 10.26
C MET A 24 -6.78 -10.02 9.44
N THR A 25 -7.24 -11.12 10.07
CA THR A 25 -7.61 -12.36 9.38
C THR A 25 -9.06 -12.38 8.88
N GLN A 26 -9.86 -11.35 9.21
CA GLN A 26 -11.24 -11.24 8.74
C GLN A 26 -11.32 -11.18 7.20
N ASP A 27 -12.28 -11.91 6.62
CA ASP A 27 -12.44 -12.05 5.16
C ASP A 27 -12.46 -10.71 4.41
N TRP A 28 -13.11 -9.68 4.96
CA TRP A 28 -13.23 -8.38 4.29
C TRP A 28 -11.91 -7.60 4.26
N ILE A 29 -11.02 -7.83 5.23
CA ILE A 29 -9.65 -7.29 5.26
C ILE A 29 -8.79 -8.05 4.24
N LEU A 30 -8.88 -9.38 4.26
CA LEU A 30 -8.14 -10.23 3.32
C LEU A 30 -8.51 -9.91 1.86
N ARG A 31 -9.79 -9.70 1.55
CA ARG A 31 -10.21 -9.22 0.22
C ARG A 31 -9.59 -7.87 -0.16
N GLY A 32 -9.38 -6.97 0.81
CA GLY A 32 -8.70 -5.69 0.58
C GLY A 32 -7.22 -5.88 0.23
N ARG A 33 -6.51 -6.74 0.96
CA ARG A 33 -5.13 -7.15 0.65
C ARG A 33 -5.05 -7.79 -0.74
N ASP A 34 -5.90 -8.79 -0.99
CA ASP A 34 -5.89 -9.57 -2.22
C ASP A 34 -6.21 -8.70 -3.43
N TRP A 35 -7.11 -7.71 -3.27
CA TRP A 35 -7.36 -6.71 -4.30
C TRP A 35 -6.10 -5.87 -4.60
N ILE A 36 -5.39 -5.36 -3.59
CA ILE A 36 -4.11 -4.66 -3.83
C ILE A 36 -3.14 -5.59 -4.58
N GLU A 37 -2.98 -6.83 -4.15
CA GLU A 37 -2.06 -7.78 -4.83
C GLU A 37 -2.44 -8.03 -6.28
N SER A 38 -3.74 -8.11 -6.58
CA SER A 38 -4.24 -8.25 -7.95
C SER A 38 -3.91 -7.07 -8.88
N CYS A 39 -3.56 -5.91 -8.30
CA CYS A 39 -3.18 -4.70 -9.03
C CYS A 39 -1.66 -4.59 -9.28
N GLN A 40 -0.86 -5.59 -8.89
CA GLN A 40 0.59 -5.52 -9.08
C GLN A 40 0.95 -5.62 -10.56
N ASN A 41 1.77 -4.70 -11.05
CA ASN A 41 2.26 -4.71 -12.42
C ASN A 41 3.34 -5.81 -12.63
N GLU A 42 3.65 -6.10 -13.89
CA GLU A 42 4.67 -7.09 -14.27
C GLU A 42 6.08 -6.71 -13.78
N ASP A 43 6.38 -5.41 -13.71
CA ASP A 43 7.64 -4.88 -13.17
C ASP A 43 7.76 -5.02 -11.64
N GLY A 44 6.70 -5.48 -10.96
CA GLY A 44 6.63 -5.66 -9.52
C GLY A 44 6.17 -4.44 -8.74
N GLY A 45 6.02 -3.29 -9.38
CA GLY A 45 5.47 -2.08 -8.78
C GLY A 45 3.94 -2.01 -8.83
N TRP A 46 3.42 -0.90 -8.33
CA TRP A 46 2.02 -0.53 -8.41
C TRP A 46 1.85 0.88 -8.92
N GLY A 47 0.76 1.09 -9.65
CA GLY A 47 0.40 2.40 -10.19
C GLY A 47 -1.08 2.52 -10.45
N GLU A 48 -1.59 3.71 -10.23
CA GLU A 48 -2.96 4.11 -10.49
C GLU A 48 -2.98 5.52 -11.04
N THR A 49 -3.73 5.71 -12.12
CA THR A 49 -3.88 7.03 -12.74
C THR A 49 -5.08 7.79 -12.19
N CYS A 50 -5.06 9.12 -12.34
CA CYS A 50 -6.18 9.99 -11.99
C CYS A 50 -7.48 9.63 -12.75
N ALA A 51 -7.40 8.92 -13.87
CA ALA A 51 -8.56 8.45 -14.62
C ALA A 51 -9.48 7.52 -13.81
N SER A 52 -8.95 6.88 -12.75
CA SER A 52 -9.73 6.05 -11.83
C SER A 52 -10.81 6.82 -11.04
N TYR A 53 -10.72 8.16 -10.97
CA TYR A 53 -11.79 9.00 -10.40
C TYR A 53 -13.03 9.10 -11.29
N ILE A 54 -12.89 8.84 -12.59
CA ILE A 54 -13.96 8.94 -13.59
C ILE A 54 -14.42 7.53 -13.99
N ASN A 55 -13.47 6.61 -14.18
CA ASN A 55 -13.73 5.27 -14.66
C ASN A 55 -13.24 4.21 -13.66
N ALA A 56 -14.16 3.56 -12.96
CA ALA A 56 -13.83 2.52 -11.98
C ALA A 56 -13.17 1.26 -12.60
N ASN A 57 -13.27 1.05 -13.91
CA ASN A 57 -12.65 -0.10 -14.60
C ASN A 57 -11.11 0.00 -14.67
N VAL A 58 -10.56 1.20 -14.43
CA VAL A 58 -9.12 1.45 -14.34
C VAL A 58 -8.62 1.64 -12.89
N LYS A 59 -9.43 1.24 -11.90
CA LYS A 59 -8.99 1.23 -10.49
C LYS A 59 -7.76 0.35 -10.31
N GLY A 60 -6.77 0.87 -9.60
CA GLY A 60 -5.47 0.23 -9.37
C GLY A 60 -4.68 -0.03 -10.65
N LYS A 61 -4.94 0.69 -11.75
CA LYS A 61 -4.21 0.52 -13.02
C LYS A 61 -3.48 1.80 -13.43
N GLY A 62 -2.21 1.65 -13.78
CA GLY A 62 -1.32 2.72 -14.20
C GLY A 62 0.14 2.28 -14.21
N ALA A 63 1.01 3.09 -14.80
CA ALA A 63 2.45 2.86 -14.72
C ALA A 63 2.90 2.86 -13.25
N SER A 64 3.79 1.94 -12.90
CA SER A 64 4.31 1.85 -11.54
C SER A 64 4.97 3.15 -11.11
N THR A 65 4.73 3.53 -9.85
CA THR A 65 5.33 4.72 -9.24
C THR A 65 5.94 4.37 -7.89
N ALA A 66 6.97 5.11 -7.47
CA ALA A 66 7.65 4.86 -6.22
C ALA A 66 6.70 5.03 -5.01
N SER A 67 5.90 6.08 -4.99
CA SER A 67 4.95 6.34 -3.89
C SER A 67 3.84 5.30 -3.81
N GLN A 68 3.20 4.94 -4.93
CA GLN A 68 2.09 4.00 -4.93
C GLN A 68 2.54 2.55 -4.67
N THR A 69 3.73 2.18 -5.16
CA THR A 69 4.36 0.89 -4.81
C THR A 69 4.62 0.82 -3.31
N ALA A 70 5.15 1.88 -2.71
CA ALA A 70 5.37 1.94 -1.28
C ALA A 70 4.06 1.83 -0.47
N TRP A 71 2.98 2.46 -0.92
CA TRP A 71 1.65 2.32 -0.31
C TRP A 71 1.18 0.87 -0.33
N ALA A 72 1.20 0.23 -1.51
CA ALA A 72 0.79 -1.17 -1.67
C ALA A 72 1.61 -2.10 -0.77
N VAL A 73 2.94 -1.98 -0.78
CA VAL A 73 3.85 -2.77 0.08
C VAL A 73 3.49 -2.62 1.55
N MET A 74 3.34 -1.39 2.05
CA MET A 74 2.98 -1.16 3.46
C MET A 74 1.59 -1.70 3.80
N GLY A 75 0.63 -1.62 2.87
CA GLY A 75 -0.74 -2.13 3.05
C GLY A 75 -0.76 -3.65 3.17
N ILE A 76 -0.03 -4.34 2.29
CA ILE A 76 0.10 -5.81 2.33
C ILE A 76 0.84 -6.24 3.60
N CYS A 77 1.94 -5.56 3.97
CA CYS A 77 2.67 -5.83 5.21
C CYS A 77 1.79 -5.71 6.46
N ALA A 78 0.82 -4.78 6.47
CA ALA A 78 -0.13 -4.66 7.58
C ALA A 78 -0.91 -5.95 7.83
N CYS A 79 -1.09 -6.82 6.83
CA CYS A 79 -1.78 -8.10 6.99
C CYS A 79 -0.89 -9.24 7.55
N GLY A 80 0.38 -8.97 7.87
CA GLY A 80 1.22 -9.84 8.71
C GLY A 80 2.07 -10.89 7.99
N ASP A 81 1.86 -11.13 6.70
CA ASP A 81 2.68 -12.06 5.92
C ASP A 81 3.68 -11.29 5.03
N LEU A 82 4.91 -11.17 5.53
CA LEU A 82 6.00 -10.47 4.84
C LEU A 82 6.66 -11.30 3.72
N ALA A 83 6.44 -12.62 3.73
CA ALA A 83 7.08 -13.54 2.79
C ALA A 83 6.38 -13.56 1.42
N ARG A 84 5.23 -12.89 1.30
CA ARG A 84 4.46 -12.82 0.05
C ARG A 84 5.32 -12.31 -1.10
N THR A 85 5.26 -13.02 -2.23
CA THR A 85 5.98 -12.67 -3.45
C THR A 85 5.68 -11.23 -3.90
N SER A 86 4.45 -10.75 -3.69
CA SER A 86 4.04 -9.38 -4.00
C SER A 86 4.87 -8.33 -3.26
N VAL A 87 5.07 -8.50 -1.95
CA VAL A 87 5.91 -7.63 -1.11
C VAL A 87 7.36 -7.66 -1.61
N GLN A 88 7.91 -8.85 -1.85
CA GLN A 88 9.30 -8.99 -2.31
C GLN A 88 9.54 -8.33 -3.67
N ARG A 89 8.60 -8.49 -4.60
CA ARG A 89 8.64 -7.84 -5.92
C ARG A 89 8.51 -6.31 -5.82
N GLY A 90 7.64 -5.82 -4.94
CA GLY A 90 7.49 -4.38 -4.68
C GLY A 90 8.75 -3.74 -4.09
N LEU A 91 9.36 -4.38 -3.10
CA LEU A 91 10.63 -3.93 -2.53
C LEU A 91 11.75 -3.96 -3.58
N ARG A 92 11.79 -4.99 -4.41
CA ARG A 92 12.76 -5.09 -5.51
C ARG A 92 12.56 -3.98 -6.53
N TYR A 93 11.31 -3.68 -6.92
CA TYR A 93 11.00 -2.55 -7.80
C TYR A 93 11.53 -1.23 -7.22
N LEU A 94 11.28 -0.97 -5.93
CA LEU A 94 11.77 0.25 -5.28
C LEU A 94 13.31 0.30 -5.28
N LEU A 95 13.99 -0.80 -4.96
CA LEU A 95 15.46 -0.87 -5.00
C LEU A 95 16.00 -0.69 -6.42
N SER A 96 15.39 -1.30 -7.43
CA SER A 96 15.89 -1.26 -8.81
C SER A 96 15.63 0.06 -9.52
N THR A 97 14.66 0.85 -9.04
CA THR A 97 14.30 2.17 -9.59
C THR A 97 14.91 3.32 -8.80
N GLN A 98 15.62 3.03 -7.71
CA GLN A 98 16.38 4.04 -6.97
C GLN A 98 17.57 4.51 -7.82
N LYS A 99 17.75 5.82 -7.94
CA LYS A 99 18.91 6.42 -8.59
C LYS A 99 20.15 6.31 -7.71
N SER A 100 21.32 6.52 -8.31
CA SER A 100 22.61 6.50 -7.61
C SER A 100 22.74 7.53 -6.49
N ASP A 101 22.01 8.64 -6.56
CA ASP A 101 21.92 9.67 -5.52
C ASP A 101 20.95 9.31 -4.38
N GLY A 102 20.35 8.12 -4.44
CA GLY A 102 19.37 7.63 -3.48
C GLY A 102 17.94 8.09 -3.73
N SER A 103 17.71 8.93 -4.75
CA SER A 103 16.39 9.47 -5.07
C SER A 103 15.57 8.57 -5.99
N TRP A 104 14.24 8.77 -6.02
CA TRP A 104 13.37 8.23 -7.06
C TRP A 104 12.81 9.32 -7.97
N GLU A 105 12.54 8.95 -9.22
CA GLU A 105 11.76 9.76 -10.16
C GLU A 105 10.29 9.35 -10.12
N GLU A 106 9.41 10.34 -10.25
CA GLU A 106 7.96 10.12 -10.33
C GLU A 106 7.34 11.25 -11.17
N PRO A 107 7.23 11.06 -12.50
CA PRO A 107 6.58 12.05 -13.36
C PRO A 107 5.05 12.08 -13.16
N GLN A 108 4.44 11.00 -12.67
CA GLN A 108 3.00 10.87 -12.49
C GLN A 108 2.49 11.72 -11.32
N ILE A 109 1.22 12.13 -11.42
CA ILE A 109 0.50 12.80 -10.33
C ILE A 109 -0.15 11.74 -9.43
N THR A 110 0.21 11.77 -8.14
CA THR A 110 -0.23 10.79 -7.14
C THR A 110 -1.03 11.40 -5.99
N GLY A 111 -1.13 12.73 -5.91
CA GLY A 111 -1.94 13.48 -4.96
C GLY A 111 -3.27 13.95 -5.55
N THR A 112 -4.27 14.16 -4.69
CA THR A 112 -5.60 14.67 -5.10
C THR A 112 -6.05 15.78 -4.16
N GLY A 113 -6.37 16.95 -4.70
CA GLY A 113 -7.04 18.01 -3.95
C GLY A 113 -8.56 17.87 -4.02
N PHE A 114 -9.12 17.96 -5.23
CA PHE A 114 -10.54 17.72 -5.52
C PHE A 114 -10.67 16.68 -6.63
N PRO A 115 -11.28 15.51 -6.36
CA PRO A 115 -11.49 14.49 -7.38
C PRO A 115 -12.09 15.07 -8.66
N GLN A 116 -11.54 14.68 -9.82
CA GLN A 116 -11.96 15.12 -11.15
C GLN A 116 -11.68 16.60 -11.51
N VAL A 117 -11.30 17.45 -10.57
CA VAL A 117 -11.16 18.90 -10.79
C VAL A 117 -9.74 19.41 -10.52
N PHE A 118 -9.04 18.85 -9.54
CA PHE A 118 -7.74 19.35 -9.11
C PHE A 118 -6.85 18.26 -8.50
N TYR A 119 -5.69 18.03 -9.12
CA TYR A 119 -4.71 17.03 -8.71
C TYR A 119 -3.40 17.67 -8.28
N LEU A 120 -2.65 16.98 -7.42
CA LEU A 120 -1.47 17.53 -6.74
C LEU A 120 -0.26 16.65 -6.97
N LYS A 121 0.86 17.25 -7.36
CA LYS A 121 2.16 16.61 -7.32
C LYS A 121 2.85 16.94 -6.00
N TYR A 122 2.89 15.97 -5.09
CA TYR A 122 3.65 16.10 -3.85
C TYR A 122 5.09 15.63 -4.10
N ASP A 123 6.02 16.55 -4.33
CA ASP A 123 7.39 16.18 -4.77
C ASP A 123 8.15 15.26 -3.80
N MET A 124 7.82 15.31 -2.51
CA MET A 124 8.45 14.46 -1.50
C MET A 124 7.83 13.05 -1.39
N TYR A 125 6.69 12.77 -2.02
CA TYR A 125 6.06 11.44 -1.92
C TYR A 125 6.95 10.34 -2.49
N ARG A 126 7.60 10.61 -3.63
CA ARG A 126 8.53 9.69 -4.27
C ARG A 126 9.78 9.38 -3.42
N GLN A 127 10.10 10.21 -2.43
CA GLN A 127 11.25 9.97 -1.53
C GLN A 127 10.80 9.37 -0.19
N ASN A 128 9.81 9.99 0.45
CA ASN A 128 9.41 9.65 1.80
C ASN A 128 8.73 8.28 1.88
N PHE A 129 7.87 7.94 0.92
CA PHE A 129 7.12 6.69 1.00
C PHE A 129 7.97 5.44 0.75
N PRO A 130 8.88 5.40 -0.24
CA PRO A 130 9.81 4.27 -0.38
C PRO A 130 10.63 4.02 0.89
N LEU A 131 11.17 5.08 1.51
CA LEU A 131 11.90 4.96 2.77
C LEU A 131 11.00 4.41 3.90
N LEU A 132 9.77 4.91 4.01
CA LEU A 132 8.80 4.43 4.99
C LEU A 132 8.40 2.96 4.73
N ALA A 133 8.32 2.53 3.48
CA ALA A 133 8.04 1.15 3.12
C ALA A 133 9.18 0.22 3.52
N PHE A 134 10.43 0.60 3.25
CA PHE A 134 11.60 -0.15 3.72
C PHE A 134 11.63 -0.24 5.25
N ALA A 135 11.44 0.89 5.93
CA ALA A 135 11.39 0.93 7.39
C ALA A 135 10.26 0.04 7.94
N THR A 136 9.07 0.08 7.34
CA THR A 136 7.93 -0.77 7.73
C THR A 136 8.28 -2.25 7.61
N TYR A 137 8.85 -2.66 6.47
CA TYR A 137 9.25 -4.04 6.24
C TYR A 137 10.32 -4.51 7.22
N VAL A 138 11.39 -3.73 7.40
CA VAL A 138 12.48 -4.04 8.32
C VAL A 138 11.97 -4.15 9.76
N ASN A 139 11.16 -3.18 10.20
CA ASN A 139 10.62 -3.18 11.56
C ASN A 139 9.77 -4.43 11.81
N TYR A 140 8.82 -4.75 10.92
CA TYR A 140 7.99 -5.94 11.09
C TYR A 140 8.82 -7.23 11.06
N ARG A 141 9.83 -7.32 10.19
CA ARG A 141 10.72 -8.48 10.13
C ARG A 141 11.55 -8.65 11.40
N SER A 142 11.96 -7.55 12.02
CA SER A 142 12.73 -7.54 13.26
C SER A 142 11.86 -7.67 14.52
N GLY A 143 10.54 -7.87 14.38
CA GLY A 143 9.61 -7.92 15.51
C GLY A 143 9.35 -6.55 16.16
N LEU A 144 9.82 -5.46 15.54
CA LEU A 144 9.54 -4.09 15.95
C LEU A 144 8.20 -3.65 15.34
N GLY A 145 7.15 -3.69 16.16
CA GLY A 145 5.79 -3.35 15.78
C GLY A 145 4.80 -4.05 16.70
N HIS A 146 3.58 -3.53 16.85
CA HIS A 146 2.57 -4.25 17.63
C HIS A 146 2.37 -5.65 16.99
N PRO A 147 2.59 -6.75 17.74
CA PRO A 147 2.30 -8.08 17.24
C PRO A 147 0.81 -8.09 16.87
N PRO A 148 0.42 -8.75 15.77
CA PRO A 148 -0.99 -9.00 15.53
C PRO A 148 -1.51 -9.73 16.77
N SER A 149 -2.42 -9.10 17.52
CA SER A 149 -3.18 -9.85 18.50
C SER A 149 -4.02 -10.82 17.69
N PHE A 150 -3.60 -12.08 17.62
CA PHE A 150 -4.46 -13.19 17.24
C PHE A 150 -5.49 -13.40 18.37
N HIS A 151 -6.25 -12.37 18.72
CA HIS A 151 -7.39 -12.50 19.58
C HIS A 151 -8.49 -13.16 18.75
N ARG A 152 -8.45 -14.50 18.69
CA ARG A 152 -9.69 -15.28 18.57
C ARG A 152 -10.54 -14.88 19.75
N SER A 153 -11.44 -13.91 19.56
CA SER A 153 -12.58 -13.75 20.44
C SER A 153 -13.37 -15.05 20.34
N ALA A 154 -13.13 -15.95 21.29
CA ALA A 154 -14.07 -17.01 21.57
C ALA A 154 -15.38 -16.29 21.91
N ARG A 155 -16.29 -16.21 20.92
CA ARG A 155 -17.68 -15.86 21.17
C ARG A 155 -18.13 -16.79 22.29
N ALA A 156 -18.26 -16.26 23.49
CA ALA A 156 -18.94 -16.92 24.58
C ALA A 156 -20.32 -17.28 24.04
N ALA A 157 -20.57 -18.58 23.85
CA ALA A 157 -21.89 -19.10 23.62
C ALA A 157 -22.72 -18.65 24.82
N ARG A 158 -23.64 -17.71 24.58
CA ARG A 158 -24.70 -17.41 25.54
C ARG A 158 -25.71 -18.54 25.41
N THR A 159 -25.62 -19.50 26.33
CA THR A 159 -26.73 -20.35 26.75
C THR A 159 -27.78 -19.51 27.47
#